data_AF-A0A8T0V436-F1
#
_entry.id   AF-A0A8T0V436-F1
#
_cell.length_a   1.000
_cell.length_b   1.000
_cell.length_c   1.000
_cell.angle_alpha   90.00
_cell.angle_beta   90.00
_cell.angle_gamma   90.00
#
_symmetry.space_group_name_H-M   'P 1'
#
loop_
_entity.id
_entity.type
_entity.pdbx_description
1 polymer ?
#
loop_
_entity_poly.entity_id
_entity_poly.type
_entity_poly.pdbx_seq_one_letter_code
_entity_poly.pdbx_strand_id
1 'polypeptide(L)'
;CEFCGLFESTDHLFFKCSVARYIWRVVQIALNLHTIPTSTDDLFGPWIHSFSKIDRNVVMFGCGAVLWSIWRTRNDKVFNGKMLADPSNAVFLCCFWLDTWAILQKKKEKRIVELGSLRIRKTANDAFCRAFGWSPVDRRITGALLP
;
A
#
# COMPACT_ATOMS: atom_id res chain seq x y z
N CYS A 1 7.86 -15.46 -9.88
CA CYS A 1 7.58 -14.28 -9.05
C CYS A 1 8.44 -14.41 -7.85
N GLU A 2 9.41 -13.52 -7.71
CA GLU A 2 10.44 -13.69 -6.71
C GLU A 2 9.91 -13.63 -5.28
N PHE A 3 8.74 -13.05 -5.06
CA PHE A 3 8.16 -12.99 -3.72
C PHE A 3 7.47 -14.30 -3.29
N CYS A 4 6.82 -15.02 -4.20
CA CYS A 4 5.92 -16.13 -3.85
C CYS A 4 6.16 -17.43 -4.64
N GLY A 5 7.11 -17.45 -5.58
CA GLY A 5 7.45 -18.63 -6.38
C GLY A 5 6.51 -18.93 -7.56
N LEU A 6 5.36 -18.25 -7.69
CA LEU A 6 4.41 -18.45 -8.80
C LEU A 6 4.86 -17.77 -10.10
N PHE A 7 4.21 -18.05 -11.23
CA PHE A 7 4.48 -17.36 -12.50
C PHE A 7 4.38 -15.83 -12.35
N GLU A 8 5.40 -15.10 -12.82
CA GLU A 8 5.43 -13.63 -12.72
C GLU A 8 4.88 -12.99 -13.99
N SER A 9 3.78 -12.28 -13.86
CA SER A 9 3.29 -11.30 -14.83
C SER A 9 3.23 -9.92 -14.17
N THR A 10 3.05 -8.86 -14.96
CA THR A 10 2.82 -7.49 -14.45
C THR A 10 1.68 -7.48 -13.43
N ASP A 11 0.55 -8.06 -13.80
CA ASP A 11 -0.63 -8.19 -12.94
C ASP A 11 -0.34 -8.97 -11.66
N HIS A 12 0.39 -10.07 -11.78
CA HIS A 12 0.75 -10.88 -10.63
C HIS A 12 1.65 -10.10 -9.67
N LEU A 13 2.73 -9.52 -10.19
CA LEU A 13 3.70 -8.77 -9.41
C LEU A 13 3.06 -7.62 -8.65
N PHE A 14 2.20 -6.84 -9.33
CA PHE A 14 1.68 -5.60 -8.77
C PHE A 14 0.37 -5.72 -8.00
N PHE A 15 -0.45 -6.75 -8.25
CA PHE A 15 -1.80 -6.81 -7.65
C PHE A 15 -2.16 -8.16 -7.03
N LYS A 16 -1.66 -9.29 -7.56
CA LYS A 16 -2.14 -10.63 -7.15
C LYS A 16 -1.17 -11.36 -6.19
N CYS A 17 0.12 -11.05 -6.24
CA CYS A 17 1.14 -11.59 -5.35
C CYS A 17 0.76 -11.36 -3.88
N SER A 18 1.10 -12.30 -2.98
CA SER A 18 0.82 -12.18 -1.54
C SER A 18 1.40 -10.89 -0.93
N VAL A 19 2.64 -10.53 -1.30
CA VAL A 19 3.31 -9.29 -0.86
C VAL A 19 2.59 -8.05 -1.39
N ALA A 20 2.24 -8.05 -2.68
CA ALA A 20 1.51 -6.93 -3.28
C ALA A 20 0.13 -6.75 -2.63
N ARG A 21 -0.62 -7.83 -2.44
CA ARG A 21 -1.91 -7.81 -1.74
C ARG A 21 -1.77 -7.26 -0.32
N TYR A 22 -0.74 -7.66 0.43
CA TYR A 22 -0.48 -7.11 1.75
C TYR A 22 -0.30 -5.58 1.70
N ILE A 23 0.57 -5.07 0.81
CA ILE A 23 0.83 -3.64 0.69
C ILE A 23 -0.46 -2.88 0.35
N TRP A 24 -1.21 -3.35 -0.66
CA TRP A 24 -2.49 -2.75 -1.03
C TRP A 24 -3.51 -2.78 0.09
N ARG A 25 -3.57 -3.85 0.91
CA ARG A 25 -4.46 -3.93 2.07
C ARG A 25 -4.08 -2.94 3.17
N VAL A 26 -2.81 -2.74 3.45
CA VAL A 26 -2.37 -1.71 4.40
C VAL A 26 -2.79 -0.32 3.91
N VAL A 27 -2.58 -0.02 2.63
CA VAL A 27 -3.02 1.25 2.02
C VAL A 27 -4.54 1.39 2.09
N GLN A 28 -5.28 0.33 1.79
CA GLN A 28 -6.74 0.30 1.85
C GLN A 28 -7.26 0.68 3.23
N ILE A 29 -6.74 0.02 4.27
CA ILE A 29 -7.15 0.23 5.65
C ILE A 29 -6.75 1.63 6.11
N ALA A 30 -5.51 2.06 5.83
CA ALA A 30 -4.99 3.34 6.26
C ALA A 30 -5.74 4.55 5.70
N LEU A 31 -6.22 4.42 4.45
CA LEU A 31 -6.88 5.50 3.72
C LEU A 31 -8.40 5.31 3.64
N ASN A 32 -8.95 4.25 4.26
CA ASN A 32 -10.36 3.90 4.24
C ASN A 32 -10.92 3.76 2.80
N LEU A 33 -10.19 3.05 1.93
CA LEU A 33 -10.62 2.80 0.56
C LEU A 33 -11.61 1.63 0.51
N HIS A 34 -12.71 1.80 -0.23
CA HIS A 34 -13.70 0.74 -0.39
C HIS A 34 -13.14 -0.50 -1.10
N THR A 35 -12.32 -0.30 -2.13
CA THR A 35 -11.70 -1.36 -2.93
C THR A 35 -10.25 -1.03 -3.25
N ILE A 36 -9.49 -2.04 -3.71
CA ILE A 36 -8.12 -1.91 -4.22
C ILE A 36 -8.08 -2.41 -5.67
N PRO A 37 -7.15 -1.92 -6.49
CA PRO A 37 -7.02 -2.37 -7.86
C PRO A 37 -6.56 -3.84 -7.91
N THR A 38 -7.11 -4.60 -8.84
CA THR A 38 -6.86 -6.05 -8.99
C THR A 38 -6.04 -6.42 -10.23
N SER A 39 -5.88 -5.48 -11.16
CA SER A 39 -5.08 -5.58 -12.37
C SER A 39 -4.68 -4.18 -12.87
N THR A 40 -3.82 -4.13 -13.88
CA THR A 40 -3.51 -2.89 -14.59
C THR A 40 -4.77 -2.27 -15.21
N ASP A 41 -5.61 -3.07 -15.86
CA ASP A 41 -6.84 -2.60 -16.51
C ASP A 41 -7.85 -2.04 -15.49
N ASP A 42 -7.94 -2.66 -14.31
CA ASP A 42 -8.78 -2.18 -13.22
C ASP A 42 -8.27 -0.85 -12.66
N LEU A 43 -6.96 -0.77 -12.38
CA LEU A 43 -6.30 0.44 -11.87
C LEU A 43 -6.56 1.66 -12.78
N PHE A 44 -6.31 1.53 -14.08
CA PHE A 44 -6.46 2.62 -15.05
C PHE A 44 -7.88 2.77 -15.59
N GLY A 45 -8.77 1.84 -15.26
CA GLY A 45 -10.17 1.82 -15.69
C GLY A 45 -11.14 2.07 -14.54
N PRO A 46 -12.03 1.11 -14.20
CA PRO A 46 -13.11 1.34 -13.24
C PRO A 46 -12.64 1.85 -11.87
N TRP A 47 -11.52 1.35 -11.35
CA TRP A 47 -11.08 1.68 -10.01
C TRP A 47 -10.71 3.16 -9.86
N ILE A 48 -9.83 3.71 -10.72
CA ILE A 48 -9.48 5.15 -10.63
C ILE A 48 -10.68 6.05 -10.96
N HIS A 49 -11.59 5.59 -11.82
CA HIS A 49 -12.77 6.34 -12.18
C HIS A 49 -13.83 6.39 -11.08
N SER A 50 -13.76 5.50 -10.07
CA SER A 50 -14.60 5.56 -8.87
C SER A 50 -14.31 6.78 -7.97
N PHE A 51 -13.13 7.41 -8.12
CA PHE A 51 -12.77 8.62 -7.40
C PHE A 51 -13.24 9.90 -8.10
N SER A 52 -13.45 10.96 -7.31
CA SER A 52 -13.77 12.29 -7.83
C SER A 52 -12.67 12.80 -8.78
N LYS A 53 -13.03 13.59 -9.80
CA LYS A 53 -12.04 14.14 -10.74
C LYS A 53 -10.91 14.92 -10.05
N ILE A 54 -11.19 15.53 -8.91
CA ILE A 54 -10.24 16.34 -8.14
C ILE A 54 -9.22 15.44 -7.43
N ASP A 55 -9.66 14.28 -6.92
CA ASP A 55 -8.81 13.39 -6.12
C ASP A 55 -7.97 12.43 -6.99
N ARG A 56 -8.39 12.17 -8.23
CA ARG A 56 -7.73 11.21 -9.14
C ARG A 56 -6.22 11.45 -9.28
N ASN A 57 -5.79 12.71 -9.34
CA ASN A 57 -4.36 13.03 -9.48
C ASN A 57 -3.56 12.56 -8.25
N VAL A 58 -4.06 12.83 -7.04
CA VAL A 58 -3.42 12.41 -5.79
C VAL A 58 -3.49 10.90 -5.61
N VAL A 59 -4.61 10.28 -5.99
CA VAL A 59 -4.78 8.81 -5.95
C VAL A 59 -3.79 8.13 -6.90
N MET A 60 -3.66 8.61 -8.14
CA MET A 60 -2.70 8.08 -9.12
C MET A 60 -1.26 8.27 -8.66
N PHE A 61 -0.95 9.42 -8.06
CA PHE A 61 0.36 9.67 -7.46
C PHE A 61 0.67 8.63 -6.37
N GLY A 62 -0.31 8.34 -5.50
CA GLY A 62 -0.21 7.30 -4.48
C GLY A 62 -0.02 5.90 -5.07
N CYS A 63 -0.77 5.56 -6.12
CA CYS A 63 -0.60 4.29 -6.84
C CYS A 63 0.80 4.17 -7.45
N GLY A 64 1.33 5.25 -8.02
CA GLY A 64 2.70 5.31 -8.51
C GLY A 64 3.72 4.95 -7.43
N ALA A 65 3.59 5.50 -6.23
CA ALA A 65 4.48 5.18 -5.11
C ALA A 65 4.38 3.72 -4.66
N VAL A 66 3.17 3.15 -4.64
CA VAL A 66 2.96 1.72 -4.31
C VAL A 66 3.61 0.82 -5.36
N LEU A 67 3.30 1.03 -6.64
CA LEU A 67 3.86 0.23 -7.74
C LEU A 67 5.38 0.34 -7.79
N TRP A 68 5.92 1.55 -7.64
CA TRP A 68 7.36 1.79 -7.59
C TRP A 68 8.03 1.04 -6.45
N SER A 69 7.42 1.04 -5.26
CA SER A 69 7.96 0.33 -4.10
C SER A 69 7.98 -1.17 -4.30
N ILE A 70 6.90 -1.75 -4.85
CA ILE A 70 6.83 -3.18 -5.20
C ILE A 70 7.94 -3.54 -6.21
N TRP A 71 8.06 -2.76 -7.28
CA TRP A 71 9.06 -2.98 -8.32
C TRP A 71 10.48 -2.89 -7.77
N ARG A 72 10.77 -1.86 -6.96
CA ARG A 72 12.07 -1.66 -6.31
C ARG A 72 12.42 -2.84 -5.40
N THR A 73 11.50 -3.25 -4.53
CA THR A 73 11.71 -4.39 -3.64
C THR A 73 11.95 -5.69 -4.40
N ARG A 74 11.24 -5.92 -5.51
CA ARG A 74 11.44 -7.10 -6.36
C ARG A 74 12.82 -7.08 -7.00
N ASN A 75 13.22 -5.93 -7.55
CA ASN A 75 14.51 -5.80 -8.21
C ASN A 75 15.69 -5.90 -7.25
N ASP A 76 15.56 -5.37 -6.04
CA ASP A 76 16.59 -5.55 -5.01
C ASP A 76 16.79 -7.03 -4.65
N LYS A 77 15.71 -7.84 -4.66
CA LYS A 77 15.83 -9.29 -4.49
C LYS A 77 16.55 -9.96 -5.67
N VAL A 78 16.18 -9.61 -6.90
CA VAL A 78 16.76 -10.23 -8.12
C VAL A 78 18.22 -9.87 -8.32
N PHE A 79 18.56 -8.59 -8.23
CA PHE A 79 19.87 -8.09 -8.65
C PHE A 79 20.86 -7.95 -7.48
N ASN A 80 20.36 -7.74 -6.26
CA ASN A 80 21.19 -7.49 -5.08
C ASN A 80 21.09 -8.61 -4.03
N GLY A 81 20.30 -9.66 -4.27
CA GLY A 81 20.07 -10.76 -3.32
C GLY A 81 19.40 -10.33 -2.01
N LYS A 82 18.86 -9.10 -1.93
CA LYS A 82 18.26 -8.57 -0.71
C LYS A 82 16.92 -9.24 -0.46
N MET A 83 16.85 -10.08 0.56
CA MET A 83 15.61 -10.75 0.94
C MET A 83 14.64 -9.77 1.62
N LEU A 84 13.39 -9.78 1.18
CA LEU A 84 12.29 -9.11 1.88
C LEU A 84 11.87 -9.96 3.09
N ALA A 85 12.55 -9.78 4.22
CA ALA A 85 12.24 -10.50 5.45
C ALA A 85 10.85 -10.15 6.01
N ASP A 86 10.42 -8.90 5.82
CA ASP A 86 9.13 -8.39 6.27
C ASP A 86 8.48 -7.54 5.16
N PRO A 87 7.25 -7.86 4.72
CA PRO A 87 6.55 -7.07 3.71
C PRO A 87 6.22 -5.62 4.17
N SER A 88 6.25 -5.32 5.46
CA SER A 88 6.10 -3.96 6.00
C SER A 88 7.22 -3.04 5.51
N ASN A 89 8.42 -3.57 5.23
CA ASN A 89 9.52 -2.79 4.65
C ASN A 89 9.15 -2.17 3.30
N ALA A 90 8.37 -2.87 2.48
CA ALA A 90 7.89 -2.34 1.22
C ALA A 90 6.82 -1.24 1.42
N VAL A 91 6.05 -1.30 2.51
CA VAL A 91 5.10 -0.25 2.90
C VAL A 91 5.84 1.00 3.40
N PHE A 92 6.88 0.85 4.21
CA PHE A 92 7.71 1.98 4.63
C PHE A 92 8.46 2.61 3.45
N LEU A 93 8.92 1.80 2.50
CA LEU A 93 9.48 2.29 1.25
C LEU A 93 8.45 3.11 0.45
N CYS A 94 7.19 2.67 0.39
CA CYS A 94 6.09 3.44 -0.20
C CYS A 94 5.92 4.79 0.50
N CYS A 95 5.89 4.82 1.84
CA CYS A 95 5.80 6.06 2.60
C CYS A 95 6.98 6.99 2.32
N PHE A 96 8.20 6.45 2.24
CA PHE A 96 9.39 7.21 1.88
C PHE A 96 9.25 7.88 0.50
N TRP A 97 8.75 7.16 -0.50
CA TRP A 97 8.55 7.73 -1.83
C TRP A 97 7.42 8.75 -1.87
N LEU A 98 6.32 8.52 -1.14
CA LEU A 98 5.25 9.50 -0.99
C LEU A 98 5.78 10.82 -0.40
N ASP A 99 6.54 10.76 0.69
CA ASP A 99 7.10 11.94 1.36
C ASP A 99 8.14 12.63 0.45
N THR A 100 9.04 11.85 -0.16
CA THR A 100 10.08 12.36 -1.04
C THR A 100 9.49 13.06 -2.26
N TRP A 101 8.48 12.46 -2.88
CA TRP A 101 7.84 13.00 -4.08
C TRP A 101 6.80 14.08 -3.76
N ALA A 102 6.40 14.27 -2.49
CA ALA A 102 5.38 15.24 -2.10
C ALA A 102 5.73 16.68 -2.51
N ILE A 103 7.02 16.99 -2.70
CA ILE A 103 7.48 18.28 -3.24
C ILE A 103 6.97 18.58 -4.66
N LEU A 104 6.59 17.56 -5.42
CA LEU A 104 6.07 17.68 -6.79
C LEU A 104 4.58 18.08 -6.82
N GLN A 105 3.90 18.08 -5.68
CA GLN A 105 2.47 18.36 -5.57
C GLN A 105 2.20 19.83 -5.26
N LYS A 106 1.01 20.32 -5.62
CA LYS A 106 0.57 21.66 -5.17
C LYS A 106 0.44 21.68 -3.66
N LYS A 107 0.58 22.85 -3.02
CA LYS A 107 0.58 23.00 -1.55
C LYS A 107 -0.57 22.27 -0.83
N LYS A 108 -1.78 22.27 -1.41
CA LYS A 108 -2.95 21.55 -0.85
C LYS A 108 -2.78 20.03 -0.96
N GLU A 109 -2.41 19.54 -2.14
CA GLU A 109 -2.22 18.10 -2.43
C GLU A 109 -1.02 17.53 -1.67
N LYS A 110 0.07 18.29 -1.54
CA LYS A 110 1.25 17.95 -0.74
C LYS A 110 0.85 17.56 0.70
N ARG A 111 0.04 18.38 1.35
CA ARG A 111 -0.46 18.09 2.71
C ARG A 111 -1.31 16.82 2.77
N ILE A 112 -2.11 16.57 1.73
CA ILE A 112 -2.93 15.35 1.63
C ILE A 112 -2.03 14.12 1.51
N VAL A 113 -1.02 14.18 0.66
CA VAL A 113 -0.03 13.10 0.46
C VAL A 113 0.74 12.82 1.75
N GLU A 114 1.28 13.85 2.41
CA GLU A 114 2.02 13.71 3.68
C GLU A 114 1.15 13.11 4.79
N LEU A 115 -0.12 13.54 4.88
CA LEU A 115 -1.07 12.96 5.83
C LEU A 115 -1.41 11.50 5.48
N GLY A 116 -1.56 11.19 4.19
CA GLY A 116 -1.78 9.83 3.71
C GLY A 116 -0.61 8.91 4.06
N SER A 117 0.63 9.34 3.79
CA SER A 117 1.86 8.66 4.17
C SER A 117 1.94 8.39 5.68
N LEU A 118 1.61 9.40 6.51
CA LEU A 118 1.56 9.24 7.96
C LEU A 118 0.55 8.18 8.39
N ARG A 119 -0.65 8.15 7.79
CA ARG A 119 -1.69 7.15 8.10
C ARG A 119 -1.27 5.74 7.69
N ILE A 120 -0.66 5.59 6.52
CA ILE A 120 -0.12 4.31 6.03
C ILE A 120 0.96 3.80 6.98
N ARG A 121 1.90 4.66 7.37
CA ARG A 121 2.98 4.32 8.31
C ARG A 121 2.45 3.86 9.67
N LYS A 122 1.46 4.56 10.22
CA LYS A 122 0.81 4.15 11.49
C LYS A 122 0.11 2.80 11.36
N THR A 123 -0.65 2.60 10.29
CA THR A 123 -1.37 1.35 10.05
C THR A 123 -0.41 0.16 9.86
N ALA A 124 0.71 0.37 9.17
CA ALA A 124 1.76 -0.63 9.02
C ALA A 124 2.40 -0.99 10.36
N ASN A 125 2.74 0.02 11.18
CA ASN A 125 3.24 -0.19 12.54
C ASN A 125 2.24 -0.94 13.41
N ASP A 126 0.96 -0.59 13.38
CA ASP A 126 -0.06 -1.27 14.18
C ASP A 126 -0.25 -2.73 13.74
N ALA A 127 -0.25 -2.99 12.43
CA ALA A 127 -0.32 -4.35 11.89
C ALA A 127 0.91 -5.18 12.28
N PHE A 128 2.10 -4.57 12.26
CA PHE A 128 3.36 -5.22 12.61
C PHE A 128 3.51 -5.44 14.13
N CYS A 129 3.27 -4.42 14.95
CA CYS A 129 3.33 -4.52 16.40
C CYS A 129 2.32 -5.53 16.95
N ARG A 130 1.14 -5.68 16.32
CA ARG A 130 0.17 -6.74 16.67
C ARG A 130 0.64 -8.14 16.28
N ALA A 131 1.50 -8.29 15.28
CA ALA A 131 2.08 -9.59 14.90
C ALA A 131 3.17 -10.06 15.88
N PHE A 132 3.81 -9.14 16.62
CA PHE A 132 4.84 -9.43 17.61
C PHE A 132 4.41 -9.22 19.08
N GLY A 133 3.16 -8.81 19.33
CA GLY A 133 2.63 -8.67 20.67
C GLY A 133 1.11 -8.43 20.69
N TRP A 134 0.41 -9.09 21.60
CA TRP A 134 -0.98 -8.77 21.93
C TRP A 134 -1.00 -7.39 22.61
N SER A 135 -1.17 -6.32 21.83
CA SER A 135 -1.42 -5.00 22.42
C SER A 135 -2.85 -4.98 23.00
N PRO A 136 -3.04 -4.83 24.32
CA PRO A 136 -4.36 -4.89 24.95
C PRO A 136 -5.22 -3.64 24.70
N VAL A 137 -4.67 -2.63 24.01
CA VAL A 137 -5.18 -1.25 24.11
C VAL A 137 -6.32 -0.96 23.12
N ASP A 138 -6.50 -1.78 22.08
CA ASP A 138 -7.54 -1.55 21.06
C ASP A 138 -8.54 -2.72 21.02
N ARG A 139 -9.50 -2.75 21.96
CA ARG A 139 -10.72 -3.56 21.82
C ARG A 139 -11.64 -2.94 20.76
N ARG A 140 -11.36 -3.21 19.48
CA ARG A 140 -12.29 -2.91 18.37
C ARG A 140 -13.28 -4.05 18.08
N ILE A 141 -13.47 -4.93 19.05
CA ILE A 141 -14.60 -5.87 19.04
C ILE A 141 -15.48 -5.45 20.21
N THR A 142 -16.22 -4.36 20.02
CA THR A 142 -17.49 -4.21 20.73
C THR A 142 -18.43 -5.24 20.12
N GLY A 143 -18.89 -6.17 20.96
CA GLY A 143 -19.70 -7.30 20.54
C GLY A 143 -20.95 -6.87 19.79
N ALA A 144 -21.07 -7.35 18.56
CA ALA A 144 -22.35 -7.71 17.97
C ALA A 144 -22.37 -9.24 17.87
N LEU A 145 -22.54 -9.88 19.02
CA LEU A 145 -23.13 -11.21 19.07
C LEU A 145 -24.60 -10.99 19.40
N LEU A 146 -25.43 -10.96 18.36
CA LEU A 146 -26.82 -11.44 18.43
C LEU A 146 -26.77 -12.97 18.29
N PRO A 147 -27.70 -13.72 18.90
CA PRO A 147 -29.15 -13.51 18.81
C PRO A 147 -29.79 -12.83 20.03
#